data_AF-A0A9D9Q9Z8-F1
#
_entry.id   AF-A0A9D9Q9Z8-F1
#
_cell.length_a   1.000
_cell.length_b   1.000
_cell.length_c   1.000
_cell.angle_alpha   90.00
_cell.angle_beta   90.00
_cell.angle_gamma   90.00
#
_symmetry.space_group_name_H-M   'P 1'
#
loop_
_entity.id
_entity.type
_entity.pdbx_description
1 polymer ?
#
loop_
_entity_poly.entity_id
_entity_poly.type
_entity_poly.pdbx_seq_one_letter_code
_entity_poly.pdbx_strand_id
1 'polypeptide(L)'
;MQLKNVIKYIVSFLLAGVLVFFAFKGVDWKAFWGGLGQTRLFWLGLFFVFSLLALVFREERWRAIIKPIDPGARRLDVWDANNVGNLVNVVLPGAGEFVRCGYITRRNMTYDKALGTIVCERVCDLVAVAVLFAVALLTGWSKFGSFFTEQIWTPLTGRLGAS
;
A
#
# COMPACT_ATOMS: atom_id res chain seq x y z
N MET A 1 -18.97 19.20 -11.79
CA MET A 1 -18.16 18.53 -10.75
C MET A 1 -19.07 18.27 -9.55
N GLN A 2 -19.28 17.01 -9.15
CA GLN A 2 -20.25 16.64 -8.11
C GLN A 2 -19.80 17.21 -6.74
N LEU A 3 -20.61 18.07 -6.11
CA LEU A 3 -20.35 18.71 -4.80
C LEU A 3 -19.91 17.71 -3.71
N LYS A 4 -20.42 16.48 -3.78
CA LYS A 4 -20.06 15.36 -2.89
C LYS A 4 -18.57 14.98 -2.96
N ASN A 5 -17.96 15.04 -4.15
CA ASN A 5 -16.55 14.71 -4.33
C ASN A 5 -15.65 15.80 -3.74
N VAL A 6 -16.02 17.06 -3.92
CA VAL A 6 -15.28 18.21 -3.36
C VAL A 6 -15.28 18.14 -1.84
N ILE A 7 -16.43 17.87 -1.22
CA ILE A 7 -16.54 17.69 0.24
C ILE A 7 -15.69 16.52 0.73
N LYS A 8 -15.72 15.37 0.04
CA LYS A 8 -14.89 14.21 0.39
C LYS A 8 -13.39 14.55 0.39
N TYR A 9 -12.92 15.28 -0.63
CA TYR A 9 -11.51 15.68 -0.70
C TYR A 9 -11.15 16.69 0.40
N ILE A 10 -12.01 17.68 0.68
CA ILE A 10 -11.78 18.66 1.74
C ILE A 10 -11.71 17.98 3.11
N VAL A 11 -12.65 17.07 3.41
CA VAL A 11 -12.64 16.30 4.65
C VAL A 11 -11.38 15.44 4.77
N SER A 12 -10.98 14.76 3.69
CA SER A 12 -9.76 13.93 3.68
C SER A 12 -8.50 14.79 3.91
N PHE A 13 -8.46 15.98 3.31
CA PHE A 13 -7.34 16.91 3.46
C PHE A 13 -7.26 17.52 4.87
N LEU A 14 -8.41 17.92 5.43
CA LEU A 14 -8.50 18.39 6.82
C LEU A 14 -8.09 17.30 7.80
N LEU A 15 -8.56 16.06 7.59
CA LEU A 15 -8.17 14.92 8.41
C LEU A 15 -6.66 14.66 8.32
N ALA A 16 -6.08 14.68 7.12
CA ALA A 16 -4.64 14.55 6.93
C ALA A 16 -3.88 15.66 7.68
N GLY A 17 -4.34 16.91 7.60
CA GLY A 17 -3.75 18.04 8.32
C GLY A 17 -3.81 17.87 9.85
N VAL A 18 -4.94 17.41 10.38
CA VAL A 18 -5.10 17.12 11.81
C VAL A 18 -4.17 16.00 12.26
N LEU A 19 -4.09 14.90 11.50
CA LEU A 19 -3.21 13.77 11.81
C LEU A 19 -1.73 14.18 11.77
N VAL A 20 -1.33 14.97 10.77
CA VAL A 20 0.03 15.52 10.67
C VAL A 20 0.31 16.43 11.86
N PHE A 21 -0.62 17.32 12.22
CA PHE A 21 -0.46 18.17 13.41
C PHE A 21 -0.26 17.34 14.68
N PHE A 22 -1.08 16.31 14.90
CA PHE A 22 -0.92 15.40 16.04
C PHE A 22 0.41 14.64 16.00
N ALA A 23 0.87 14.21 14.83
CA ALA A 23 2.15 13.51 14.66
C ALA A 23 3.35 14.41 15.04
N PHE A 24 3.30 15.70 14.70
CA PHE A 24 4.41 16.64 14.95
C PHE A 24 4.32 17.39 16.29
N LYS A 25 3.14 17.43 16.94
CA LYS A 25 2.93 18.19 18.19
C LYS A 25 3.87 17.78 19.33
N GLY A 26 4.35 16.54 19.34
CA GLY A 26 5.25 16.00 20.37
C GLY A 26 6.72 15.84 19.94
N VAL A 27 7.11 16.35 18.76
CA VAL A 27 8.46 16.12 18.23
C VAL A 27 9.44 17.17 18.74
N ASP A 28 10.47 16.74 19.46
CA ASP A 28 11.63 17.60 19.76
C ASP A 28 12.47 17.78 18.50
N TRP A 29 12.37 18.98 17.91
CA TRP A 29 13.08 19.32 16.69
C TRP A 29 14.61 19.26 16.81
N LYS A 30 15.19 19.51 17.99
CA LYS A 30 16.65 19.39 18.18
C LYS A 30 17.08 17.93 18.14
N ALA A 31 16.33 17.06 18.83
CA ALA A 31 16.57 15.62 18.80
C ALA A 31 16.35 15.03 17.38
N PHE A 32 15.35 15.51 16.65
CA PHE A 32 15.08 15.11 15.27
C PHE A 32 16.25 15.41 14.34
N TRP A 33 16.74 16.65 14.32
CA TRP A 33 17.89 17.03 13.49
C TRP A 33 19.18 16.32 13.93
N GLY A 34 19.38 16.12 15.24
CA GLY A 34 20.49 15.36 15.78
C GLY A 34 20.46 13.86 15.39
N GLY A 35 19.27 13.27 15.29
CA GLY A 35 19.07 11.89 14.85
C GLY A 35 19.36 11.70 13.36
N LEU A 36 18.99 12.66 12.52
CA LEU A 36 19.31 12.61 11.08
C LEU A 36 20.82 12.54 10.84
N GLY A 37 21.62 13.34 11.57
CA GLY A 37 23.09 13.32 11.48
C GLY A 37 23.75 12.02 11.94
N GLN A 38 23.09 11.24 12.80
CA GLN A 38 23.60 9.95 13.29
C GLN A 38 23.18 8.76 12.41
N THR A 39 22.39 9.01 11.36
CA THR A 39 21.89 7.95 10.49
C THR A 39 23.04 7.33 9.71
N ARG A 40 23.24 6.01 9.85
CA ARG A 40 24.28 5.30 9.10
C ARG A 40 23.92 5.25 7.62
N LEU A 41 24.70 5.92 6.79
CA LEU A 41 24.50 5.96 5.34
C LEU A 41 24.47 4.57 4.70
N PHE A 42 25.14 3.58 5.28
CA PHE A 42 25.07 2.19 4.83
C PHE A 42 23.64 1.62 4.85
N TRP A 43 22.90 1.81 5.95
CA TRP A 43 21.52 1.32 6.06
C TRP A 43 20.58 2.10 5.14
N LEU A 44 20.84 3.40 4.94
CA LEU A 44 20.09 4.22 4.00
C LEU A 44 20.30 3.73 2.55
N GLY A 45 21.55 3.47 2.16
CA GLY A 45 21.87 2.91 0.84
C GLY A 45 21.23 1.55 0.63
N LEU A 46 21.27 0.68 1.65
CA LEU A 46 20.65 -0.64 1.60
C LEU A 46 19.12 -0.53 1.41
N PHE A 47 18.46 0.40 2.10
CA PHE A 47 17.04 0.69 1.91
C PHE A 47 16.71 1.10 0.47
N PHE A 48 17.51 1.99 -0.13
CA PHE A 48 17.31 2.40 -1.52
C PHE A 48 17.46 1.23 -2.48
N VAL A 49 18.49 0.40 -2.31
CA VAL A 49 18.71 -0.80 -3.13
C VAL A 49 17.51 -1.75 -3.05
N PHE A 50 17.06 -2.09 -1.83
CA PHE A 50 15.90 -2.97 -1.68
C PHE A 50 14.61 -2.35 -2.21
N SER A 51 14.44 -1.03 -2.09
CA SER A 51 13.27 -0.33 -2.62
C SER A 51 13.22 -0.37 -4.15
N LEU A 52 14.38 -0.18 -4.81
CA LEU A 52 14.49 -0.30 -6.26
C LEU A 52 14.23 -1.74 -6.72
N LEU A 53 14.80 -2.73 -6.02
CA LEU A 53 14.54 -4.14 -6.32
C LEU A 53 13.06 -4.48 -6.15
N ALA A 54 12.40 -3.97 -5.12
CA ALA A 54 10.97 -4.18 -4.91
C ALA A 54 10.12 -3.62 -6.07
N LEU A 55 10.48 -2.45 -6.62
CA LEU A 55 9.85 -1.91 -7.82
C LEU A 55 10.03 -2.82 -9.02
N VAL A 56 11.26 -3.30 -9.26
CA VAL A 56 11.56 -4.24 -10.35
C VAL A 56 10.74 -5.52 -10.23
N PHE A 57 10.71 -6.15 -9.05
CA PHE A 57 9.96 -7.39 -8.83
C PHE A 57 8.45 -7.21 -9.01
N ARG A 58 7.91 -6.08 -8.55
CA ARG A 58 6.49 -5.74 -8.73
C ARG A 58 6.13 -5.68 -10.21
N GLU A 59 6.98 -5.09 -11.02
CA GLU A 59 6.75 -4.94 -12.45
C GLU A 59 6.88 -6.25 -13.21
N GLU A 60 7.89 -7.05 -12.86
CA GLU A 60 8.04 -8.39 -13.44
C GLU A 60 6.88 -9.31 -13.11
N ARG A 61 6.34 -9.22 -11.89
CA ARG A 61 5.15 -9.97 -11.50
C ARG A 61 3.95 -9.61 -12.38
N TRP A 62 3.70 -8.32 -12.58
CA TRP A 62 2.59 -7.90 -13.43
C TRP A 62 2.81 -8.27 -14.91
N ARG A 63 4.05 -8.15 -15.39
CA ARG A 63 4.42 -8.64 -16.72
C ARG A 63 4.17 -10.15 -16.88
N ALA A 64 4.43 -10.95 -15.84
CA ALA A 64 4.14 -12.38 -15.87
C ALA A 64 2.63 -12.67 -16.00
N ILE A 65 1.77 -11.85 -15.40
CA ILE A 65 0.31 -11.93 -15.55
C ILE A 65 -0.14 -11.50 -16.97
N ILE A 66 0.54 -10.53 -17.57
CA ILE A 66 0.23 -10.02 -18.91
C ILE A 66 0.67 -10.97 -20.02
N LYS A 67 1.87 -11.57 -19.89
CA LYS A 67 2.49 -12.40 -20.93
C LYS A 67 1.59 -13.50 -21.55
N PRO A 68 0.73 -14.22 -20.80
CA PRO A 68 -0.20 -15.18 -21.40
C PRO A 68 -1.33 -14.53 -22.23
N ILE A 69 -1.65 -13.26 -21.97
CA ILE A 69 -2.70 -12.50 -22.66
C ILE A 69 -2.13 -11.78 -23.88
N ASP A 70 -0.93 -11.20 -23.75
CA ASP A 70 -0.16 -10.63 -24.85
C ASP A 70 1.32 -11.06 -24.75
N PRO A 71 1.74 -12.03 -25.58
CA PRO A 71 3.13 -12.48 -25.64
C PRO A 71 4.12 -11.40 -26.10
N GLY A 72 3.65 -10.34 -26.77
CA GLY A 72 4.47 -9.24 -27.28
C GLY A 72 4.88 -8.20 -26.25
N ALA A 73 4.32 -8.24 -25.04
CA ALA A 73 4.52 -7.23 -24.01
C ALA A 73 6.01 -7.10 -23.59
N ARG A 74 6.63 -6.00 -24.01
CA ARG A 74 8.03 -5.68 -23.67
C ARG A 74 8.12 -5.28 -22.21
N ARG A 75 9.24 -5.65 -21.56
CA ARG A 75 9.54 -5.26 -20.17
C ARG A 75 9.50 -3.74 -19.99
N LEU A 76 10.05 -2.98 -20.94
CA LEU A 76 10.09 -1.52 -20.88
C LEU A 76 8.68 -0.89 -20.95
N ASP A 77 7.77 -1.42 -21.77
CA ASP A 77 6.40 -0.90 -21.85
C ASP A 77 5.65 -1.06 -20.53
N VAL A 78 5.86 -2.21 -19.88
CA VAL A 78 5.31 -2.54 -18.56
C VAL A 78 5.91 -1.65 -17.48
N TRP A 79 7.23 -1.42 -17.54
CA TRP A 79 7.96 -0.54 -16.64
C TRP A 79 7.43 0.89 -16.71
N ASP A 80 7.34 1.46 -17.92
CA ASP A 80 6.84 2.82 -18.12
C ASP A 80 5.40 2.97 -17.63
N ALA A 81 4.53 2.01 -17.96
CA ALA A 81 3.14 2.04 -17.53
C ALA A 81 3.01 2.06 -16.00
N ASN A 82 3.81 1.25 -15.30
CA ASN A 82 3.76 1.15 -13.85
C ASN A 82 4.32 2.41 -13.18
N ASN A 83 5.42 2.97 -13.70
CA ASN A 83 6.01 4.20 -13.17
C ASN A 83 5.11 5.41 -13.39
N VAL A 84 4.50 5.56 -14.56
CA VAL A 84 3.50 6.61 -14.81
C VAL A 84 2.31 6.45 -13.87
N GLY A 85 1.81 5.24 -13.68
CA GLY A 85 0.74 4.95 -12.72
C GLY A 85 1.14 5.33 -11.28
N ASN A 86 2.35 4.99 -10.85
CA ASN A 86 2.85 5.33 -9.52
C ASN A 86 2.98 6.85 -9.32
N LEU A 87 3.49 7.58 -10.32
CA LEU A 87 3.55 9.04 -10.28
C LEU A 87 2.16 9.67 -10.14
N VAL A 88 1.17 9.14 -10.87
CA VAL A 88 -0.21 9.61 -10.74
C VAL A 88 -0.77 9.28 -9.35
N ASN A 89 -0.47 8.11 -8.77
CA ASN A 89 -0.91 7.74 -7.43
C ASN A 89 -0.34 8.65 -6.33
N VAL A 90 0.82 9.28 -6.54
CA VAL A 90 1.37 10.29 -5.62
C VAL A 90 0.48 11.55 -5.59
N VAL A 91 -0.05 11.96 -6.74
CA VAL A 91 -0.90 13.16 -6.87
C VAL A 91 -2.37 12.85 -6.54
N LEU A 92 -2.89 11.74 -7.05
CA LEU A 92 -4.28 11.32 -6.95
C LEU A 92 -4.35 9.84 -6.54
N PRO A 93 -4.56 9.55 -5.24
CA PRO A 93 -4.64 8.18 -4.74
C PRO A 93 -5.69 7.34 -5.50
N GLY A 94 -5.26 6.22 -6.07
CA GLY A 94 -6.11 5.26 -6.79
C GLY A 94 -6.34 5.56 -8.26
N ALA A 95 -6.02 6.77 -8.76
CA ALA A 95 -6.18 7.10 -10.17
C ALA A 95 -5.09 6.44 -11.06
N GLY A 96 -3.93 6.13 -10.48
CA GLY A 96 -2.79 5.61 -11.21
C GLY A 96 -2.99 4.22 -11.82
N GLU A 97 -3.89 3.42 -11.25
CA GLU A 97 -4.23 2.09 -11.78
C GLU A 97 -4.91 2.18 -13.15
N PHE A 98 -5.86 3.12 -13.28
CA PHE A 98 -6.56 3.38 -14.54
C PHE A 98 -5.62 3.96 -15.60
N VAL A 99 -4.70 4.83 -15.19
CA VAL A 99 -3.69 5.41 -16.11
C VAL A 99 -2.73 4.35 -16.63
N ARG A 100 -2.26 3.44 -15.75
CA ARG A 100 -1.43 2.29 -16.14
C ARG A 100 -2.13 1.38 -17.14
N CYS A 101 -3.41 1.06 -16.93
CA CYS A 101 -4.22 0.31 -17.90
C CYS A 101 -4.33 1.04 -19.24
N GLY A 102 -4.63 2.34 -19.21
CA GLY A 102 -4.72 3.16 -20.42
C GLY A 102 -3.41 3.21 -21.20
N TYR A 103 -2.27 3.27 -20.52
CA TYR A 103 -0.95 3.26 -21.15
C TYR A 103 -0.67 1.94 -21.88
N ILE A 104 -0.89 0.80 -21.22
CA ILE A 104 -0.69 -0.52 -21.83
C ILE A 104 -1.67 -0.79 -22.97
N THR A 105 -2.89 -0.28 -22.85
CA THR A 105 -3.93 -0.47 -23.87
C THR A 105 -3.53 0.10 -25.23
N ARG A 106 -2.73 1.17 -25.23
CA ARG A 106 -2.25 1.81 -26.46
C ARG A 106 -1.18 1.02 -27.20
N ARG A 107 -0.59 -0.02 -26.58
CA ARG A 107 0.52 -0.79 -27.18
C ARG A 107 0.16 -2.25 -27.43
N ASN A 108 -0.46 -2.90 -26.46
CA ASN A 108 -0.31 -4.35 -26.29
C ASN A 108 -1.64 -5.11 -26.10
N MET A 109 -2.72 -4.48 -25.62
CA MET A 109 -3.99 -5.18 -25.37
C MET A 109 -5.21 -4.26 -25.30
N THR A 110 -6.42 -4.81 -25.23
CA THR A 110 -7.65 -4.04 -24.97
C THR A 110 -7.76 -3.64 -23.50
N TYR A 111 -8.44 -2.52 -23.22
CA TYR A 111 -8.58 -1.97 -21.85
C TYR A 111 -9.20 -2.96 -20.86
N ASP A 112 -10.21 -3.73 -21.29
CA ASP A 112 -10.88 -4.71 -20.43
C ASP A 112 -9.93 -5.83 -19.97
N LYS A 113 -9.05 -6.27 -20.86
CA LYS A 113 -8.00 -7.25 -20.54
C LYS A 113 -6.98 -6.66 -19.57
N ALA A 114 -6.57 -5.41 -19.79
CA ALA A 114 -5.64 -4.70 -18.91
C ALA A 114 -6.23 -4.55 -17.50
N LEU A 115 -7.49 -4.14 -17.38
CA LEU A 115 -8.19 -4.07 -16.09
C LEU A 115 -8.29 -5.44 -15.43
N GLY A 116 -8.63 -6.49 -16.18
CA GLY A 116 -8.67 -7.86 -15.67
C GLY A 116 -7.35 -8.30 -15.03
N THR A 117 -6.21 -7.90 -15.62
CA THR A 117 -4.89 -8.20 -15.05
C THR A 117 -4.65 -7.50 -13.72
N ILE A 118 -5.10 -6.24 -13.57
CA ILE A 118 -4.98 -5.49 -12.31
C ILE A 118 -5.88 -6.11 -11.24
N VAL A 119 -7.12 -6.44 -11.57
CA VAL A 119 -8.03 -7.09 -10.61
C VAL A 119 -7.44 -8.42 -10.14
N CYS A 120 -6.91 -9.23 -11.06
CA CYS A 120 -6.22 -10.47 -10.72
C CYS A 120 -5.03 -10.22 -9.78
N GLU A 121 -4.20 -9.22 -10.07
CA GLU A 121 -3.08 -8.81 -9.20
C GLU A 121 -3.57 -8.48 -7.78
N ARG A 122 -4.65 -7.69 -7.65
CA ARG A 122 -5.22 -7.29 -6.35
C ARG A 122 -5.81 -8.45 -5.58
N VAL A 123 -6.51 -9.37 -6.24
CA VAL A 123 -7.05 -10.56 -5.58
C VAL A 123 -5.90 -11.43 -5.04
N CYS A 124 -4.85 -11.65 -5.85
CA CYS A 124 -3.67 -12.37 -5.39
C CYS A 124 -2.99 -11.69 -4.20
N ASP A 125 -2.87 -10.35 -4.21
CA ASP A 125 -2.33 -9.57 -3.09
C ASP A 125 -3.16 -9.75 -1.82
N LEU A 126 -4.49 -9.65 -1.92
CA LEU A 126 -5.39 -9.81 -0.78
C LEU A 126 -5.34 -11.22 -0.20
N VAL A 127 -5.29 -12.25 -1.05
CA VAL A 127 -5.14 -13.64 -0.61
C VAL A 127 -3.79 -13.84 0.10
N ALA A 128 -2.70 -13.31 -0.46
CA ALA A 128 -1.38 -13.41 0.16
C ALA A 128 -1.35 -12.75 1.54
N VAL A 129 -1.91 -11.54 1.67
CA VAL A 129 -2.01 -10.84 2.96
C VAL A 129 -2.88 -11.62 3.94
N ALA A 130 -4.02 -12.17 3.50
CA ALA A 130 -4.89 -12.98 4.36
C ALA A 130 -4.17 -14.24 4.88
N VAL A 131 -3.41 -14.93 4.03
CA VAL A 131 -2.62 -16.11 4.42
C VAL A 131 -1.53 -15.72 5.41
N LEU A 132 -0.76 -14.67 5.13
CA LEU A 132 0.28 -14.19 6.05
C LEU A 132 -0.29 -13.76 7.39
N PHE A 133 -1.44 -13.09 7.38
CA PHE A 133 -2.15 -12.70 8.58
C PHE A 133 -2.62 -13.92 9.39
N ALA A 134 -3.19 -14.93 8.74
CA ALA A 134 -3.57 -16.18 9.40
C ALA A 134 -2.37 -16.89 10.02
N VAL A 135 -1.24 -16.98 9.31
CA VAL A 135 0.00 -17.56 9.84
C VAL A 135 0.52 -16.75 11.04
N ALA A 136 0.49 -15.44 10.96
CA ALA A 136 0.89 -14.56 12.07
C ALA A 136 -0.01 -14.75 13.30
N LEU A 137 -1.32 -14.92 13.11
CA LEU A 137 -2.26 -15.20 14.20
C LEU A 137 -2.02 -16.57 14.83
N LEU A 138 -1.82 -17.62 14.04
CA LEU A 138 -1.59 -18.97 14.55
C LEU A 138 -0.27 -19.07 15.32
N THR A 139 0.79 -18.48 14.78
CA THR A 139 2.12 -18.46 15.44
C THR A 139 2.16 -17.52 16.64
N GLY A 140 1.45 -16.39 16.57
CA GLY A 140 1.34 -15.39 17.62
C GLY A 140 0.23 -15.63 18.64
N TRP A 141 -0.51 -16.74 18.53
CA TRP A 141 -1.73 -16.97 19.31
C TRP A 141 -1.49 -16.94 20.82
N SER A 142 -0.33 -17.41 21.28
CA SER A 142 0.02 -17.37 22.70
C SER A 142 0.09 -15.95 23.28
N LYS A 143 0.56 -14.97 22.49
CA LYS A 143 0.66 -13.56 22.89
C LYS A 143 -0.61 -12.78 22.59
N PHE A 144 -1.22 -13.05 21.43
CA PHE A 144 -2.44 -12.38 21.01
C PHE A 144 -3.64 -12.84 21.84
N GLY A 145 -3.75 -14.14 22.11
CA GLY A 145 -4.82 -14.72 22.93
C GLY A 145 -4.81 -14.19 24.36
N SER A 146 -3.63 -14.10 24.99
CA SER A 146 -3.51 -13.53 26.34
C SER A 146 -3.92 -12.05 26.36
N PHE A 147 -3.44 -11.25 25.39
CA PHE A 147 -3.85 -9.85 25.23
C PHE A 147 -5.36 -9.71 25.01
N PHE A 148 -5.92 -10.50 24.10
CA PHE A 148 -7.35 -10.46 23.76
C PHE A 148 -8.20 -10.83 24.98
N THR A 149 -7.84 -11.86 25.73
CA THR A 149 -8.57 -12.26 26.92
C THR A 149 -8.47 -11.19 28.02
N GLU A 150 -7.28 -10.65 28.27
CA GLU A 150 -7.02 -9.78 29.41
C GLU A 150 -7.50 -8.33 29.21
N GLN A 151 -7.45 -7.80 27.99
CA GLN A 151 -7.80 -6.40 27.71
C GLN A 151 -9.13 -6.22 26.99
N ILE A 152 -9.65 -7.25 26.34
CA ILE A 152 -10.92 -7.16 25.61
C ILE A 152 -11.97 -8.03 26.31
N TRP A 153 -11.72 -9.33 26.46
CA TRP A 153 -12.74 -10.27 26.92
C TRP A 153 -13.16 -10.05 28.38
N THR A 154 -12.21 -10.06 29.32
CA THR A 154 -12.50 -9.89 30.76
C THR A 154 -13.19 -8.57 31.11
N PRO A 155 -12.80 -7.39 30.58
CA PRO A 155 -13.53 -6.15 30.84
C PRO A 155 -14.89 -6.10 30.12
N LEU A 156 -15.06 -6.75 28.96
CA LEU A 156 -16.39 -6.85 28.32
C LEU A 156 -17.35 -7.70 29.14
N THR A 157 -16.92 -8.88 29.57
CA THR A 157 -17.76 -9.78 30.37
C THR A 157 -18.01 -9.20 31.76
N GLY A 158 -17.05 -8.48 32.33
CA GLY A 158 -17.23 -7.76 33.60
C GLY A 158 -18.23 -6.60 33.50
N ARG A 159 -18.34 -5.94 32.33
CA ARG A 159 -19.34 -4.89 32.09
C ARG A 159 -20.72 -5.45 31.77
N LEU A 160 -20.81 -6.64 31.18
CA LEU A 160 -22.07 -7.30 30.82
C LEU A 160 -22.66 -8.16 31.96
N GLY A 161 -21.83 -8.65 32.89
CA GLY A 161 -22.24 -9.43 34.07
C GLY A 161 -22.44 -8.63 35.36
N ALA A 162 -22.31 -7.30 35.31
CA ALA A 162 -22.58 -6.39 36.44
C ALA A 162 -24.00 -5.79 36.38
N SER A 163 -24.96 -6.56 35.86
CA SER A 163 -26.41 -6.32 35.91
C SER A 163 -27.13 -7.51 36.52
#